data_AF-M8C7G2-F1
#
_entry.id   AF-M8C7G2-F1
#
_cell.length_a   1.000
_cell.length_b   1.000
_cell.length_c   1.000
_cell.angle_alpha   90.00
_cell.angle_beta   90.00
_cell.angle_gamma   90.00
#
_symmetry.space_group_name_H-M   'P 1'
#
loop_
_entity.id
_entity.type
_entity.pdbx_description
1 polymer ?
#
loop_
_entity_poly.entity_id
_entity_poly.type
_entity_poly.pdbx_seq_one_letter_code
_entity_poly.pdbx_strand_id
1 'polypeptide(L)'
;MKMKAMLKNRPLLQRTVEEVYTSLSPASTMVVADLGCSSGRNALFIVAEITGMISDYNQNTNEQHGVELQFLLNDLPKNDFNLIFQSLDQFHTVTREGEGNEAVTPPYYVVGLPGSFYNRLCPSLSVHLFHSSYSLHWLSKVPEQLSSGNYVNEGNIHIGKTTPHSIANLFRE
;
A
#
# COMPACT_ATOMS: atom_id res chain seq x y z
N MET A 1 -5.24 0.64 -13.14
CA MET A 1 -6.14 1.58 -12.42
C MET A 1 -5.53 2.09 -11.12
N LYS A 2 -5.04 1.19 -10.22
CA LYS A 2 -4.34 1.54 -8.96
C LYS A 2 -3.19 2.54 -9.16
N MET A 3 -2.20 2.23 -10.02
CA MET A 3 -1.07 3.14 -10.30
C MET A 3 -1.51 4.53 -10.76
N LYS A 4 -2.50 4.62 -11.66
CA LYS A 4 -3.01 5.92 -12.16
C LYS A 4 -3.64 6.76 -11.05
N ALA A 5 -4.36 6.13 -10.13
CA ALA A 5 -4.94 6.85 -8.99
C ALA A 5 -3.87 7.27 -7.98
N MET A 6 -2.87 6.42 -7.75
CA MET A 6 -1.74 6.75 -6.90
C MET A 6 -0.95 7.94 -7.47
N LEU A 7 -0.69 7.97 -8.77
CA LEU A 7 -0.06 9.11 -9.46
C LEU A 7 -0.86 10.41 -9.30
N LYS A 8 -2.20 10.35 -9.32
CA LYS A 8 -3.04 11.54 -9.05
C LYS A 8 -2.88 12.07 -7.62
N ASN A 9 -2.65 11.18 -6.66
CA ASN A 9 -2.48 11.52 -5.25
C ASN A 9 -1.02 11.70 -4.85
N ARG A 10 -0.08 11.59 -5.80
CA ARG A 10 1.36 11.65 -5.55
C ARG A 10 1.79 12.88 -4.74
N PRO A 11 1.31 14.12 -4.99
CA PRO A 11 1.72 15.27 -4.19
C PRO A 11 1.36 15.17 -2.71
N LEU A 12 0.20 14.58 -2.39
CA LEU A 12 -0.21 14.35 -1.01
C LEU A 12 0.65 13.27 -0.35
N LEU A 13 0.91 12.18 -1.08
CA LEU A 13 1.78 11.11 -0.61
C LEU A 13 3.19 11.65 -0.32
N GLN A 14 3.77 12.42 -1.24
CA GLN A 14 5.09 13.00 -1.12
C GLN A 14 5.22 13.87 0.14
N ARG A 15 4.29 14.83 0.34
CA ARG A 15 4.29 15.66 1.55
C ARG A 15 4.24 14.80 2.82
N THR A 16 3.36 13.81 2.85
CA THR A 16 3.18 12.93 4.03
C THR A 16 4.44 12.12 4.32
N VAL A 17 5.10 11.60 3.27
CA VAL A 17 6.34 10.84 3.39
C VAL A 17 7.46 11.72 3.95
N GLU A 18 7.64 12.92 3.40
CA GLU A 18 8.66 13.87 3.85
C GLU A 18 8.43 14.31 5.31
N GLU A 19 7.18 14.61 5.70
CA GLU A 19 6.82 14.95 7.09
C GLU A 19 7.11 13.80 8.06
N VAL A 20 6.74 12.57 7.72
CA VAL A 20 7.03 11.40 8.57
C VAL A 20 8.53 11.16 8.64
N TYR A 21 9.23 11.16 7.51
CA TYR A 21 10.67 10.89 7.43
C TYR A 21 11.50 11.86 8.27
N THR A 22 11.20 13.16 8.18
CA THR A 22 11.91 14.22 8.92
C THR A 22 11.56 14.25 10.42
N SER A 23 10.42 13.67 10.82
CA SER A 23 10.06 13.54 12.23
C SER A 23 10.84 12.43 12.96
N LEU A 24 11.49 11.54 12.21
CA LEU A 24 12.22 10.40 12.76
C LEU A 24 13.63 10.79 13.21
N SER A 25 14.09 10.12 14.27
CA SER A 25 15.47 10.29 14.72
C SER A 25 16.45 9.68 13.73
N PRO A 26 17.68 10.21 13.62
CA PRO A 26 18.73 9.59 12.81
C PRO A 26 18.99 8.13 13.22
N ALA A 27 19.42 7.31 12.26
CA ALA A 27 19.69 5.88 12.47
C ALA A 27 18.49 5.07 13.02
N SER A 28 17.27 5.49 12.65
CA SER A 28 16.03 4.75 12.95
C SER A 28 15.46 4.08 11.69
N THR A 29 14.35 3.37 11.84
CA THR A 29 13.65 2.71 10.73
C THR A 29 12.27 3.33 10.50
N MET A 30 12.02 3.83 9.30
CA MET A 30 10.69 4.21 8.85
C MET A 30 9.95 2.97 8.33
N VAL A 31 8.89 2.58 9.05
CA VAL A 31 8.04 1.43 8.70
C VAL A 31 6.79 1.90 7.98
N VAL A 32 6.61 1.44 6.75
CA VAL A 32 5.47 1.75 5.88
C VAL A 32 4.70 0.47 5.59
N ALA A 33 3.37 0.49 5.72
CA ALA A 33 2.52 -0.64 5.35
C ALA A 33 1.59 -0.30 4.17
N ASP A 34 1.62 -1.09 3.10
CA ASP A 34 0.65 -1.01 1.99
C ASP A 34 -0.46 -2.05 2.19
N LEU A 35 -1.68 -1.58 2.46
CA LEU A 35 -2.85 -2.40 2.75
C LEU A 35 -3.64 -2.71 1.48
N GLY A 36 -3.66 -3.99 1.09
CA GLY A 36 -4.16 -4.47 -0.19
C GLY A 36 -3.18 -4.16 -1.32
N CYS A 37 -1.97 -4.71 -1.21
CA CYS A 37 -0.86 -4.42 -2.11
C CYS A 37 -1.07 -4.98 -3.54
N SER A 38 -1.93 -5.99 -3.70
CA SER A 38 -2.05 -6.81 -4.91
C SER A 38 -0.74 -7.56 -5.18
N SER A 39 -0.38 -7.81 -6.44
CA SER A 39 0.81 -8.59 -6.79
C SER A 39 1.64 -7.94 -7.91
N GLY A 40 2.88 -8.41 -8.04
CA GLY A 40 3.84 -7.97 -9.04
C GLY A 40 4.13 -6.47 -9.00
N ARG A 41 4.16 -5.82 -10.18
CA ARG A 41 4.50 -4.39 -10.32
C ARG A 41 3.58 -3.45 -9.54
N ASN A 42 2.32 -3.82 -9.30
CA ASN A 42 1.40 -2.97 -8.54
C ASN A 42 1.84 -2.83 -7.08
N ALA A 43 2.35 -3.93 -6.47
CA ALA A 43 2.81 -3.94 -5.09
C ALA A 43 4.15 -3.23 -4.92
N LEU A 44 5.05 -3.34 -5.90
CA LEU A 44 6.37 -2.68 -5.85
C LEU A 44 6.34 -1.19 -6.22
N PHE A 45 5.27 -0.73 -6.86
CA PHE A 45 5.16 0.68 -7.27
C PHE A 45 5.19 1.64 -6.07
N ILE A 46 4.54 1.30 -4.96
CA ILE A 46 4.58 2.14 -3.75
C ILE A 46 5.97 2.16 -3.10
N VAL A 47 6.69 1.03 -3.14
CA VAL A 47 8.08 0.93 -2.66
C VAL A 47 8.93 1.91 -3.46
N ALA A 48 8.90 1.80 -4.80
CA ALA A 48 9.66 2.64 -5.71
C ALA A 48 9.38 4.15 -5.54
N GLU A 49 8.09 4.52 -5.42
CA GLU A 49 7.71 5.92 -5.27
C GLU A 49 8.18 6.51 -3.94
N ILE A 50 8.01 5.78 -2.83
CA ILE A 50 8.42 6.28 -1.51
C ILE A 50 9.95 6.34 -1.41
N THR A 51 10.67 5.31 -1.88
CA THR A 51 12.14 5.35 -1.93
C THR A 51 12.63 6.52 -2.78
N GLY A 52 12.01 6.76 -3.94
CA GLY A 52 12.36 7.87 -4.83
C GLY A 52 12.11 9.23 -4.18
N MET A 53 10.95 9.42 -3.53
CA MET A 53 10.64 10.67 -2.81
C MET A 53 11.67 10.99 -1.73
N ILE A 54 12.12 9.98 -0.97
CA ILE A 54 13.12 10.18 0.08
C ILE A 54 14.51 10.44 -0.52
N SER A 55 14.89 9.74 -1.59
CA SER A 55 16.13 10.01 -2.33
C SER A 55 16.16 11.44 -2.86
N ASP A 56 15.07 11.89 -3.51
CA ASP A 56 14.92 13.26 -4.01
C ASP A 56 15.01 14.28 -2.87
N TYR A 57 14.34 14.01 -1.74
CA TYR A 57 14.38 14.87 -0.56
C TYR A 57 15.81 15.04 -0.02
N ASN A 58 16.54 13.92 0.19
CA ASN A 58 17.90 13.94 0.70
C ASN A 58 18.86 14.69 -0.25
N GLN A 59 18.70 14.53 -1.56
CA GLN A 59 19.50 15.26 -2.55
C GLN A 59 19.22 16.76 -2.54
N ASN A 60 17.95 17.16 -2.44
CA ASN A 60 17.56 18.56 -2.47
C ASN A 60 17.94 19.32 -1.19
N THR A 61 18.01 18.62 -0.06
CA THR A 61 18.33 19.21 1.25
C THR A 61 19.80 19.06 1.63
N ASN A 62 20.55 18.15 0.98
CA ASN A 62 21.86 17.68 1.44
C ASN A 62 21.83 17.10 2.87
N GLU A 63 20.68 16.61 3.32
CA GLU A 63 20.51 16.02 4.65
C GLU A 63 20.44 14.50 4.54
N GLN A 64 21.43 13.82 5.13
CA GLN A 64 21.45 12.36 5.19
C GLN A 64 21.03 11.91 6.60
N HIS A 65 19.73 11.68 6.78
CA HIS A 65 19.16 11.30 8.08
C HIS A 65 19.58 9.88 8.54
N GLY A 66 20.11 9.06 7.63
CA GLY A 66 20.51 7.68 7.93
C GLY A 66 19.35 6.79 8.36
N VAL A 67 18.12 7.12 7.96
CA VAL A 67 16.91 6.34 8.25
C VAL A 67 16.80 5.21 7.24
N GLU A 68 16.61 3.99 7.74
CA GLU A 68 16.32 2.80 6.92
C GLU A 68 14.82 2.70 6.66
N LEU A 69 14.42 2.04 5.57
CA LEU A 69 13.02 1.86 5.21
C LEU A 69 12.61 0.39 5.37
N GLN A 70 11.42 0.15 5.91
CA GLN A 70 10.81 -1.17 5.94
C GLN A 70 9.39 -1.10 5.38
N PHE A 71 9.13 -1.89 4.34
CA PHE A 71 7.84 -1.99 3.67
C PHE A 71 7.13 -3.28 4.04
N LEU A 72 5.96 -3.16 4.66
CA LEU A 72 5.04 -4.26 4.94
C LEU A 72 3.99 -4.31 3.84
N LEU A 73 4.11 -5.28 2.93
CA LEU A 73 3.17 -5.47 1.84
C LEU A 73 2.06 -6.43 2.31
N ASN A 74 0.89 -5.88 2.59
CA ASN A 74 -0.25 -6.65 3.08
C ASN A 74 -1.26 -6.97 1.96
N ASP A 75 -1.70 -8.21 1.92
CA ASP A 75 -2.89 -8.63 1.18
C ASP A 75 -3.47 -9.92 1.80
N LEU A 76 -4.60 -10.39 1.30
CA LEU A 76 -5.19 -11.65 1.73
C LEU A 76 -4.22 -12.82 1.52
N PRO A 77 -4.27 -13.89 2.34
CA PRO A 77 -3.37 -15.04 2.20
C PRO A 77 -3.40 -15.73 0.83
N LYS A 78 -4.46 -15.53 0.05
CA LYS A 78 -4.61 -16.06 -1.31
C LYS A 78 -3.91 -15.22 -2.39
N ASN A 79 -3.35 -14.07 -2.03
CA ASN A 79 -2.60 -13.23 -2.96
C ASN A 79 -1.28 -13.90 -3.38
N ASP A 80 -0.78 -13.54 -4.55
CA ASP A 80 0.46 -14.09 -5.10
C ASP A 80 1.68 -13.33 -4.58
N PHE A 81 2.06 -13.60 -3.33
CA PHE A 81 3.28 -13.05 -2.72
C PHE A 81 4.56 -13.55 -3.41
N ASN A 82 4.54 -14.75 -3.99
CA ASN A 82 5.68 -15.29 -4.72
C ASN A 82 6.02 -14.41 -5.92
N LEU A 83 5.01 -13.97 -6.68
CA LEU A 83 5.20 -13.04 -7.78
C LEU A 83 5.78 -11.69 -7.31
N ILE A 84 5.40 -11.21 -6.12
CA ILE A 84 5.97 -9.98 -5.55
C ILE A 84 7.47 -10.16 -5.31
N PHE A 85 7.88 -11.22 -4.61
CA PHE A 85 9.28 -11.46 -4.27
C PHE A 85 10.14 -11.74 -5.52
N GLN A 86 9.63 -12.50 -6.49
CA GLN A 86 10.29 -12.67 -7.78
C GLN A 86 10.45 -11.36 -8.56
N SER A 87 9.45 -10.48 -8.49
CA SER A 87 9.53 -9.15 -9.13
C SER A 87 10.51 -8.22 -8.39
N LEU A 88 10.69 -8.40 -7.09
CA LEU A 88 11.59 -7.59 -6.26
C LEU A 88 13.05 -7.84 -6.63
N ASP A 89 13.43 -9.09 -6.88
CA ASP A 89 14.79 -9.44 -7.35
C ASP A 89 15.13 -8.75 -8.68
N GLN A 90 14.16 -8.70 -9.60
CA GLN A 90 14.30 -8.00 -10.87
C GLN A 90 14.39 -6.48 -10.68
N PHE A 91 13.58 -5.94 -9.76
CA PHE A 91 13.56 -4.52 -9.42
C PHE A 91 14.92 -4.05 -8.88
N HIS A 92 15.51 -4.80 -7.94
CA HIS A 92 16.86 -4.52 -7.41
C HIS A 92 17.94 -4.55 -8.48
N THR A 93 17.84 -5.48 -9.44
CA THR A 93 18.81 -5.62 -10.53
C THR A 93 18.80 -4.39 -11.43
N VAL A 94 17.60 -3.91 -11.81
CA VAL A 94 17.44 -2.74 -12.69
C VAL A 94 17.90 -1.45 -12.01
N THR A 95 17.64 -1.26 -10.71
CA THR A 95 18.10 -0.07 -9.98
C THR A 95 19.63 0.02 -9.87
N ARG A 96 20.33 -1.12 -9.76
CA ARG A 96 21.79 -1.15 -9.60
C ARG A 96 22.56 -0.95 -10.91
N GLU A 97 21.95 -1.30 -12.06
CA GLU A 97 22.59 -1.17 -13.38
C GLU A 97 22.39 0.22 -14.01
N GLY A 98 21.39 0.99 -13.57
CA GLY A 98 21.05 2.31 -14.13
C GLY A 98 21.66 3.53 -13.42
N GLU A 99 22.21 3.36 -12.21
CA GLU A 99 22.72 4.46 -11.38
C GLU A 99 24.18 4.78 -11.70
N GLY A 100 24.40 5.52 -12.79
CA GLY A 100 25.67 6.20 -13.09
C GLY A 100 25.92 7.47 -12.27
N ASN A 101 25.06 7.78 -11.28
CA ASN A 101 25.16 8.91 -10.37
C ASN A 101 24.79 8.45 -8.95
N GLU A 102 25.59 8.88 -7.97
CA GLU A 102 25.55 8.61 -6.51
C GLU A 102 24.27 9.11 -5.79
N ALA A 103 23.10 8.87 -6.35
CA ALA A 103 21.86 8.97 -5.60
C ALA A 103 21.80 7.81 -4.60
N VAL A 104 22.33 8.02 -3.38
CA VAL A 104 22.31 6.98 -2.35
C VAL A 104 20.87 6.78 -1.87
N THR A 105 20.16 5.85 -2.50
CA THR A 105 18.85 5.39 -2.05
C THR A 105 18.99 4.80 -0.64
N PRO A 106 18.13 5.20 0.32
CA PRO A 106 18.18 4.63 1.66
C PRO A 106 18.05 3.10 1.62
N PRO A 107 18.76 2.35 2.48
CA PRO A 107 18.56 0.92 2.61
C PRO A 107 17.09 0.63 2.88
N TYR A 108 16.53 -0.35 2.17
CA TYR A 108 15.14 -0.73 2.34
C TYR A 108 14.93 -2.25 2.37
N TYR A 109 13.91 -2.65 3.11
CA TYR A 109 13.54 -4.05 3.32
C TYR A 109 12.06 -4.25 3.00
N VAL A 110 11.72 -5.37 2.36
CA VAL A 110 10.34 -5.69 1.99
C VAL A 110 9.91 -6.97 2.71
N VAL A 111 8.75 -6.92 3.36
CA VAL A 111 8.16 -8.02 4.12
C VAL A 111 6.74 -8.27 3.60
N GLY A 112 6.40 -9.53 3.32
CA GLY A 112 5.03 -9.94 3.02
C GLY A 112 4.22 -10.13 4.30
N LEU A 113 3.00 -9.59 4.34
CA LEU A 113 2.11 -9.64 5.51
C LEU A 113 0.74 -10.24 5.13
N PRO A 114 0.61 -11.58 5.08
CA PRO A 114 -0.63 -12.23 4.68
C PRO A 114 -1.71 -12.07 5.76
N GLY A 115 -2.85 -11.50 5.40
CA GLY A 115 -3.97 -11.31 6.33
C GLY A 115 -4.97 -10.27 5.85
N SER A 116 -6.19 -10.32 6.39
CA SER A 116 -7.16 -9.25 6.18
C SER A 116 -6.77 -8.02 7.00
N PHE A 117 -6.72 -6.85 6.36
CA PHE A 117 -6.54 -5.56 7.04
C PHE A 117 -7.74 -5.14 7.90
N TYR A 118 -8.85 -5.90 7.87
CA TYR A 118 -9.94 -5.73 8.84
C TYR A 118 -9.61 -6.35 10.22
N ASN A 119 -8.48 -7.05 10.33
CA ASN A 119 -7.94 -7.58 11.57
C ASN A 119 -6.63 -6.88 11.94
N ARG A 120 -6.12 -7.15 13.15
CA ARG A 120 -4.80 -6.67 13.57
C ARG A 120 -3.72 -7.35 12.73
N LEU A 121 -2.92 -6.54 12.04
CA LEU A 121 -1.80 -7.00 11.20
C LEU A 121 -0.43 -6.79 11.85
N CYS A 122 -0.26 -5.73 12.64
CA CYS A 122 1.02 -5.35 13.23
C CYS A 122 0.87 -5.14 14.76
N PRO A 123 1.97 -5.27 15.53
CA PRO A 123 2.02 -4.84 16.91
C PRO A 123 1.66 -3.36 17.07
N SER A 124 1.22 -2.95 18.26
CA SER A 124 0.97 -1.54 18.56
C SER A 124 2.26 -0.72 18.37
N LEU A 125 2.13 0.50 17.82
CA LEU A 125 3.23 1.46 17.65
C LEU A 125 4.39 0.97 16.78
N SER A 126 4.14 0.05 15.84
CA SER A 126 5.18 -0.53 14.98
C SER A 126 5.20 -0.01 13.53
N VAL A 127 4.20 0.77 13.12
CA VAL A 127 4.06 1.30 11.76
C VAL A 127 3.96 2.82 11.82
N HIS A 128 4.74 3.50 11.00
CA HIS A 128 4.82 4.96 10.94
C HIS A 128 3.87 5.53 9.88
N LEU A 129 3.71 4.82 8.76
CA LEU A 129 2.83 5.23 7.67
C LEU A 129 2.01 4.05 7.14
N PHE A 130 0.68 4.21 7.11
CA PHE A 130 -0.20 3.30 6.39
C PHE A 130 -0.61 3.92 5.05
N HIS A 131 -0.43 3.16 3.98
CA HIS A 131 -0.94 3.47 2.65
C HIS A 131 -2.01 2.45 2.26
N SER A 132 -3.05 2.90 1.58
CA SER A 132 -4.02 2.01 0.93
C SER A 132 -4.60 2.70 -0.30
N SER A 133 -4.69 1.96 -1.40
CA SER A 133 -5.22 2.48 -2.66
C SER A 133 -6.01 1.39 -3.37
N TYR A 134 -7.29 1.67 -3.62
CA TYR A 134 -8.23 0.72 -4.23
C TYR A 134 -8.41 -0.59 -3.45
N SER A 135 -8.31 -0.55 -2.12
CA SER A 135 -8.48 -1.73 -1.26
C SER A 135 -9.67 -1.58 -0.31
N LEU A 136 -9.88 -0.39 0.26
CA LEU A 136 -10.90 -0.15 1.29
C LEU A 136 -12.36 -0.28 0.83
N HIS A 137 -12.62 -0.36 -0.48
CA HIS A 137 -13.97 -0.57 -1.01
C HIS A 137 -14.41 -2.03 -0.96
N TRP A 138 -13.49 -2.97 -0.70
CA TRP A 138 -13.79 -4.38 -0.56
C TRP A 138 -14.32 -4.68 0.83
N LEU A 139 -15.60 -5.01 0.96
CA LEU A 139 -16.18 -5.41 2.24
C LEU A 139 -15.51 -6.66 2.82
N SER A 140 -15.49 -6.76 4.14
CA SER A 140 -14.97 -7.93 4.86
C SER A 140 -15.81 -9.19 4.62
N LYS A 141 -17.12 -9.01 4.43
CA LYS A 141 -18.10 -10.04 4.09
C LYS A 141 -19.29 -9.41 3.35
N VAL A 142 -20.09 -10.24 2.69
CA VAL A 142 -21.40 -9.84 2.18
C VAL A 142 -22.34 -9.58 3.37
N PRO A 143 -23.20 -8.54 3.34
CA PRO A 143 -24.19 -8.31 4.38
C PRO A 143 -25.04 -9.56 4.67
N GLU A 144 -25.27 -9.87 5.94
CA GLU A 144 -25.87 -11.15 6.37
C GLU A 144 -27.28 -11.38 5.80
N GLN A 145 -28.03 -10.30 5.66
CA GLN A 145 -29.38 -10.33 5.10
C GLN A 145 -29.34 -10.73 3.60
N LEU A 146 -28.23 -10.45 2.91
CA LEU A 146 -28.02 -10.81 1.50
C LEU A 146 -27.37 -12.18 1.32
N SER A 147 -26.73 -12.74 2.35
CA SER A 147 -26.12 -14.07 2.31
C SER A 147 -27.12 -15.21 2.56
N SER A 148 -28.36 -14.89 2.95
CA SER A 148 -29.43 -15.84 3.27
C SER A 148 -30.01 -16.60 2.07
N GLY A 149 -29.54 -16.34 0.84
CA GLY A 149 -30.05 -16.97 -0.40
C GLY A 149 -31.35 -16.36 -0.93
N ASN A 150 -31.95 -15.41 -0.20
CA ASN A 150 -33.05 -14.61 -0.71
C ASN A 150 -32.52 -13.54 -1.67
N TYR A 151 -32.91 -13.62 -2.94
CA TYR A 151 -32.51 -12.68 -4.00
C TYR A 151 -33.22 -11.33 -3.87
N VAL A 152 -32.89 -10.56 -2.83
CA VAL A 152 -33.56 -9.28 -2.55
C VAL A 152 -32.99 -8.09 -3.34
N ASN A 153 -31.84 -8.26 -4.01
CA ASN A 153 -31.24 -7.26 -4.91
C ASN A 153 -31.41 -7.71 -6.39
N GLU A 154 -32.64 -7.95 -6.80
CA GLU A 154 -32.94 -8.51 -8.12
C GLU A 154 -32.28 -7.71 -9.26
N GLY A 155 -31.70 -8.44 -10.22
CA GLY A 155 -31.04 -7.85 -11.40
C GLY A 155 -29.72 -7.12 -11.11
N ASN A 156 -29.21 -7.14 -9.88
CA ASN A 156 -27.99 -6.43 -9.49
C ASN A 156 -26.99 -7.35 -8.77
N ILE A 157 -25.70 -7.17 -9.05
CA ILE A 157 -24.60 -7.89 -8.37
C ILE A 157 -23.92 -7.05 -7.27
N HIS A 158 -24.29 -5.76 -7.16
CA HIS A 158 -23.83 -4.80 -6.16
C HIS A 158 -24.90 -3.69 -6.03
N ILE A 159 -24.67 -2.66 -5.20
CA ILE A 159 -25.41 -1.40 -5.25
C ILE A 159 -25.35 -0.82 -6.67
N GLY A 160 -26.50 -0.71 -7.32
CA GLY A 160 -26.70 -0.14 -8.65
C GLY A 160 -27.84 0.86 -8.69
N LYS A 161 -28.17 1.36 -9.89
CA LYS A 161 -29.23 2.37 -10.08
C LYS A 161 -30.62 1.88 -9.65
N THR A 162 -30.87 0.58 -9.77
CA THR A 162 -32.16 -0.05 -9.44
C THR A 162 -32.17 -0.71 -8.07
N THR A 163 -31.08 -0.64 -7.31
CA THR A 163 -31.01 -1.23 -5.97
C THR A 163 -31.94 -0.47 -5.01
N PRO A 164 -32.86 -1.16 -4.33
CA PRO A 164 -33.73 -0.53 -3.34
C PRO A 164 -32.91 0.12 -2.21
N HIS A 165 -33.40 1.25 -1.68
CA HIS A 165 -32.67 1.98 -0.64
C HIS A 165 -32.41 1.15 0.62
N SER A 166 -33.37 0.30 1.00
CA SER A 166 -33.23 -0.65 2.12
C SER A 166 -32.05 -1.60 1.92
N ILE A 167 -31.84 -2.06 0.69
CA ILE A 167 -30.73 -2.96 0.33
C ILE A 167 -29.40 -2.21 0.28
N ALA A 168 -29.39 -0.99 -0.27
CA ALA A 168 -28.17 -0.18 -0.33
C ALA A 168 -27.62 0.15 1.07
N ASN A 169 -28.49 0.31 2.08
CA ASN A 169 -28.08 0.59 3.45
C ASN A 169 -27.35 -0.60 4.11
N LEU A 170 -27.64 -1.84 3.70
CA LEU A 170 -26.96 -3.03 4.22
C LEU A 170 -25.45 -3.06 3.90
N PHE A 171 -25.01 -2.36 2.85
CA PHE A 171 -23.58 -2.26 2.50
C PHE A 171 -22.83 -1.18 3.28
N ARG A 172 -23.54 -0.40 4.12
CA ARG A 172 -22.96 0.67 4.96
C ARG A 172 -22.78 0.26 6.42
N GLU A 173 -23.44 -0.83 6.83
CA GLU A 173 -23.38 -1.43 8.16
C GLU A 173 -22.12 -2.32 8.30
#